data_AF-A0A388SWL6-F1
#
_entry.id   AF-A0A388SWL6-F1
#
_cell.length_a   1.000
_cell.length_b   1.000
_cell.length_c   1.000
_cell.angle_alpha   90.00
_cell.angle_beta   90.00
_cell.angle_gamma   90.00
#
_symmetry.space_group_name_H-M   'P 1'
#
loop_
_entity.id
_entity.type
_entity.pdbx_description
1 polymer ?
#
loop_
_entity_poly.entity_id
_entity_poly.type
_entity_poly.pdbx_seq_one_letter_code
_entity_poly.pdbx_strand_id
1 'polypeptide(L)'
;MSSPEQVRAVLDWTAPGTGGDVGGWCLRIAPSVRELSPVSFVWPPHVTFPPTLMERYDALASLGFAVVEGGAGAWEWHEGTWEDGSVVLMAYTAVRPLTAHDLSAQEAAGVPYA
;
A
#
# COMPACT_ATOMS: atom_id res chain seq x y z
N MET A 1 6.18 15.34 23.65
CA MET A 1 5.30 15.65 22.52
C MET A 1 5.26 14.40 21.66
N SER A 2 4.18 13.62 21.75
CA SER A 2 4.03 12.43 20.91
C SER A 2 3.90 12.90 19.47
N SER A 3 4.76 12.42 18.58
CA SER A 3 4.57 12.63 17.14
C SER A 3 3.14 12.21 16.79
N PRO A 4 2.38 13.01 16.01
CA PRO A 4 1.07 12.57 15.54
C PRO A 4 1.25 11.19 14.91
N GLU A 5 0.40 10.22 15.27
CA GLU A 5 0.45 8.88 14.72
C GLU A 5 0.35 9.00 13.20
N GLN A 6 1.48 8.77 12.54
CA GLN A 6 1.60 8.95 11.11
C GLN A 6 0.88 7.77 10.46
N VAL A 7 -0.21 8.05 9.74
CA VAL A 7 -0.92 7.02 8.98
C VAL A 7 0.05 6.40 7.98
N ARG A 8 0.11 5.06 7.97
CA ARG A 8 1.00 4.32 7.06
C ARG A 8 0.18 3.56 6.05
N ALA A 9 0.72 3.39 4.86
CA ALA A 9 0.26 2.34 3.97
C ALA A 9 1.21 1.14 4.09
N VAL A 10 0.62 -0.04 4.07
CA VAL A 10 1.30 -1.33 4.14
C VAL A 10 1.01 -2.06 2.84
N LEU A 11 2.04 -2.32 2.06
CA LEU A 11 1.98 -3.24 0.93
C LEU A 11 2.50 -4.59 1.44
N ASP A 12 1.73 -5.65 1.31
CA ASP A 12 2.14 -6.99 1.73
C ASP A 12 1.82 -8.03 0.65
N TRP A 13 2.66 -9.05 0.58
CA TRP A 13 2.40 -10.23 -0.22
C TRP A 13 1.97 -11.39 0.67
N THR A 14 0.83 -11.99 0.34
CA THR A 14 0.35 -13.21 0.99
C THR A 14 0.66 -14.39 0.06
N ALA A 15 1.42 -15.36 0.58
CA ALA A 15 1.76 -16.56 -0.16
C ALA A 15 0.52 -17.41 -0.51
N PRO A 16 0.54 -18.14 -1.64
CA PRO A 16 -0.49 -19.12 -1.92
C PRO A 16 -0.50 -20.19 -0.81
N GLY A 17 -1.66 -20.43 -0.22
CA GLY A 17 -1.86 -21.45 0.81
C GLY A 17 -1.88 -22.87 0.21
N THR A 18 -1.76 -23.89 1.07
CA THR A 18 -1.84 -25.31 0.68
C THR A 18 -3.23 -25.75 0.18
N GLY A 19 -4.24 -24.86 0.26
CA GLY A 19 -5.62 -25.09 -0.16
C GLY A 19 -5.99 -24.64 -1.58
N GLY A 20 -5.02 -24.19 -2.40
CA GLY A 20 -5.29 -23.69 -3.75
C GLY A 20 -5.60 -22.19 -3.82
N ASP A 21 -5.41 -21.46 -2.71
CA ASP A 21 -5.41 -20.01 -2.71
C ASP A 21 -4.23 -19.51 -3.55
N VAL A 22 -4.50 -18.58 -4.45
CA VAL A 22 -3.49 -17.99 -5.31
C VAL A 22 -2.93 -16.76 -4.56
N GLY A 23 -1.61 -16.73 -4.33
CA GLY A 23 -0.98 -15.67 -3.55
C GLY A 23 -1.05 -14.31 -4.24
N GLY A 24 -1.06 -13.22 -3.48
CA GLY A 24 -1.33 -11.90 -4.07
C GLY A 24 -0.80 -10.75 -3.24
N TRP A 25 -0.69 -9.60 -3.90
CA TRP A 25 -0.34 -8.34 -3.26
C TRP A 25 -1.58 -7.64 -2.74
N CYS A 26 -1.48 -7.11 -1.53
CA CYS A 26 -2.49 -6.31 -0.88
C CYS A 26 -1.87 -5.00 -0.39
N LEU A 27 -2.53 -3.88 -0.65
CA LEU A 27 -2.21 -2.58 -0.08
C LEU A 27 -3.29 -2.25 0.93
N ARG A 28 -2.89 -1.96 2.17
CA ARG A 28 -3.77 -1.65 3.29
C ARG A 28 -3.37 -0.33 3.92
N ILE A 29 -4.34 0.39 4.48
CA ILE A 29 -4.06 1.58 5.27
C ILE A 29 -3.95 1.16 6.73
N ALA A 30 -2.85 1.49 7.39
CA ALA A 30 -2.61 1.28 8.80
C ALA A 30 -2.74 2.63 9.52
N PRO A 31 -3.92 2.96 10.10
CA PRO A 31 -4.07 4.17 10.92
C PRO A 31 -3.10 4.19 12.11
N SER A 32 -2.66 3.02 12.59
CA SER A 32 -1.56 2.87 13.55
C SER A 32 -0.74 1.61 13.22
N VAL A 33 0.44 1.47 13.84
CA VAL A 33 1.32 0.29 13.66
C VAL A 33 0.63 -1.03 14.09
N ARG A 34 -0.45 -0.95 14.88
CA ARG A 34 -1.16 -2.11 15.43
C ARG A 34 -2.52 -2.38 14.81
N GLU A 35 -2.99 -1.48 13.96
CA GLU A 35 -4.33 -1.56 13.37
C GLU A 35 -4.24 -1.46 11.86
N LEU A 36 -4.62 -2.54 11.16
CA LEU A 36 -4.85 -2.52 9.73
C LEU A 36 -6.32 -2.14 9.48
N SER A 37 -6.53 -1.15 8.63
CA SER A 37 -7.85 -0.76 8.15
C SER A 37 -8.47 -1.88 7.32
N PRO A 38 -9.80 -2.05 7.36
CA PRO A 38 -10.51 -2.88 6.39
C PRO A 38 -10.45 -2.32 4.96
N VAL A 39 -10.01 -1.07 4.79
CA VAL A 39 -9.79 -0.46 3.48
C VAL A 39 -8.49 -0.99 2.87
N SER A 40 -8.64 -1.75 1.79
CA SER A 40 -7.53 -2.35 1.07
C SER A 40 -7.74 -2.35 -0.44
N PHE A 41 -6.64 -2.31 -1.18
CA PHE A 41 -6.58 -2.59 -2.61
C PHE A 41 -5.88 -3.94 -2.82
N VAL A 42 -6.50 -4.84 -3.58
CA VAL A 42 -5.96 -6.19 -3.83
C VAL A 42 -5.64 -6.31 -5.31
N TRP A 43 -4.38 -6.59 -5.63
CA TRP A 43 -4.00 -6.90 -7.01
C TRP A 43 -4.40 -8.34 -7.36
N PRO A 44 -4.65 -8.63 -8.65
CA PRO A 44 -4.97 -9.97 -9.09
C PRO A 44 -3.90 -10.99 -8.63
N PRO A 45 -4.30 -12.20 -8.24
CA PRO A 45 -3.42 -13.14 -7.53
C PRO A 45 -2.36 -13.83 -8.42
N HIS A 46 -2.20 -13.42 -9.68
CA HIS A 46 -1.12 -13.90 -10.54
C HIS A 46 0.06 -12.93 -10.61
N VAL A 47 0.00 -11.82 -9.87
CA VAL A 47 1.08 -10.84 -9.79
C VAL A 47 2.14 -11.36 -8.81
N THR A 48 3.19 -11.98 -9.35
CA THR A 48 4.31 -12.56 -8.58
C THR A 48 5.38 -11.54 -8.21
N PHE A 49 5.48 -10.44 -8.94
CA PHE A 49 6.40 -9.34 -8.66
C PHE A 49 5.70 -8.23 -7.88
N PRO A 50 6.41 -7.48 -7.03
CA PRO A 50 5.84 -6.28 -6.42
C PRO A 50 5.21 -5.35 -7.46
N PRO A 51 4.03 -4.76 -7.20
CA PRO A 51 3.46 -3.70 -8.03
C PRO A 51 4.50 -2.60 -8.24
N THR A 52 4.56 -2.00 -9.42
CA THR A 52 5.46 -0.88 -9.74
C THR A 52 5.15 0.34 -8.86
N LEU A 53 6.08 1.30 -8.79
CA LEU A 53 5.87 2.51 -7.99
C LEU A 53 4.62 3.28 -8.42
N MET A 54 4.36 3.33 -9.73
CA MET A 54 3.18 3.98 -10.31
C MET A 54 1.90 3.28 -9.90
N GLU A 55 1.83 1.95 -10.04
CA GLU A 55 0.65 1.16 -9.64
C GLU A 55 0.35 1.31 -8.13
N ARG A 56 1.37 1.44 -7.29
CA ARG A 56 1.17 1.70 -5.85
C ARG A 56 0.57 3.08 -5.59
N TYR A 57 1.00 4.10 -6.32
CA TYR A 57 0.46 5.45 -6.19
C TYR A 57 -0.98 5.53 -6.71
N ASP A 58 -1.28 4.86 -7.81
CA ASP A 58 -2.64 4.77 -8.35
C ASP A 58 -3.58 4.05 -7.37
N ALA A 59 -3.11 2.93 -6.79
CA ALA A 59 -3.86 2.22 -5.76
C ALA A 59 -4.11 3.11 -4.53
N LEU A 60 -3.10 3.82 -4.02
CA LEU A 60 -3.28 4.77 -2.91
C LEU A 60 -4.29 5.86 -3.24
N ALA A 61 -4.23 6.43 -4.45
CA ALA A 61 -5.15 7.47 -4.88
C ALA A 61 -6.59 6.94 -4.95
N SER A 62 -6.79 5.70 -5.44
CA SER A 62 -8.11 5.05 -5.45
C SER A 62 -8.69 4.84 -4.04
N LEU A 63 -7.81 4.70 -3.03
CA LEU A 63 -8.19 4.60 -1.62
C LEU A 63 -8.36 5.97 -0.95
N GLY A 64 -8.10 7.08 -1.66
CA GLY A 64 -8.21 8.44 -1.11
C GLY A 64 -6.96 8.95 -0.41
N PHE A 65 -5.78 8.36 -0.65
CA PHE A 65 -4.53 8.69 0.02
C PHE A 65 -3.42 9.09 -0.97
N ALA A 66 -2.49 9.91 -0.48
CA ALA A 66 -1.24 10.24 -1.14
C ALA A 66 -0.05 9.98 -0.21
N VAL A 67 1.10 9.68 -0.80
CA VAL A 67 2.35 9.54 -0.06
C VAL A 67 2.83 10.92 0.43
N VAL A 68 3.34 10.99 1.66
CA VAL A 68 3.86 12.22 2.26
C VAL A 68 5.17 12.64 1.58
N GLU A 69 6.09 11.71 1.37
CA GLU A 69 7.36 11.90 0.67
C GLU A 69 7.45 10.93 -0.51
N GLY A 70 7.28 11.44 -1.74
CA GLY A 70 7.32 10.63 -2.95
C GLY A 70 8.74 10.23 -3.39
N GLY A 71 8.81 9.39 -4.43
CA GLY A 71 10.07 8.97 -5.06
C GLY A 71 10.45 7.52 -4.78
N ALA A 72 11.58 7.09 -5.35
CA ALA A 72 12.04 5.70 -5.29
C ALA A 72 12.34 5.21 -3.85
N GLY A 73 12.71 6.13 -2.95
CA GLY A 73 13.00 5.84 -1.53
C GLY A 73 11.79 5.96 -0.60
N ALA A 74 10.60 6.23 -1.13
CA ALA A 74 9.39 6.43 -0.32
C ALA A 74 8.92 5.18 0.43
N TRP A 75 9.36 4.00 -0.03
CA TRP A 75 8.91 2.71 0.47
C TRP A 75 10.04 1.99 1.20
N GLU A 76 9.84 1.76 2.49
CA GLU A 76 10.74 0.97 3.32
C GLU A 76 10.35 -0.51 3.22
N TRP A 77 11.24 -1.34 2.68
CA TRP A 77 11.01 -2.77 2.50
C TRP A 77 11.47 -3.59 3.70
N HIS A 78 10.65 -4.57 4.08
CA HIS A 78 10.93 -5.52 5.14
C HIS A 78 10.61 -6.93 4.67
N GLU A 79 11.57 -7.82 4.88
CA GLU A 79 11.41 -9.25 4.71
C GLU A 79 11.38 -9.88 6.10
N GLY A 80 10.42 -10.78 6.32
CA GLY A 80 10.26 -11.44 7.60
C GLY A 80 9.49 -12.74 7.50
N THR A 81 9.22 -13.30 8.67
CA THR A 81 8.42 -14.50 8.83
C THR A 81 7.43 -14.25 9.93
N TRP A 82 6.15 -14.53 9.68
CA TRP A 82 5.11 -14.46 10.71
C TRP A 82 5.26 -15.63 11.68
N GLU A 83 4.58 -15.56 12.84
CA GLU A 83 4.67 -16.57 13.89
C GLU A 83 4.21 -17.96 13.43
N ASP A 84 3.36 -18.02 12.42
CA ASP A 84 2.87 -19.26 11.78
C ASP A 84 3.86 -19.86 10.76
N GLY A 85 5.02 -19.23 10.56
CA GLY A 85 6.03 -19.66 9.59
C GLY A 85 5.82 -19.12 8.18
N SER A 86 4.78 -18.31 7.95
CA SER A 86 4.53 -17.68 6.64
C SER A 86 5.61 -16.65 6.33
N VAL A 87 6.26 -16.77 5.17
CA VAL A 87 7.19 -15.75 4.66
C VAL A 87 6.39 -14.54 4.24
N VAL A 88 6.79 -13.37 4.72
CA VAL A 88 6.10 -12.12 4.40
C VAL A 88 7.10 -11.09 3.88
N LEU A 89 6.74 -10.55 2.72
CA LEU A 89 7.40 -9.40 2.11
C LEU A 89 6.46 -8.21 2.26
N MET A 90 6.92 -7.19 2.97
CA MET A 90 6.16 -5.98 3.28
C MET A 90 6.91 -4.72 2.85
N ALA A 91 6.17 -3.69 2.47
CA ALA A 91 6.71 -2.35 2.32
C ALA A 91 5.81 -1.33 3.03
N TYR A 92 6.41 -0.32 3.65
CA TYR A 92 5.71 0.74 4.34
C TYR A 92 6.01 2.09 3.71
N THR A 93 5.00 2.96 3.71
CA THR A 93 5.20 4.38 3.41
C THR A 93 4.28 5.25 4.24
N ALA A 94 4.72 6.48 4.54
CA ALA A 94 3.88 7.45 5.22
C ALA A 94 2.87 8.05 4.24
N VAL A 95 1.60 8.09 4.62
CA VAL A 95 0.52 8.60 3.78
C VAL A 95 -0.31 9.65 4.50
N ARG A 96 -1.01 10.45 3.71
CA ARG A 96 -2.02 11.42 4.16
C ARG A 96 -3.25 11.32 3.28
N PRO A 97 -4.44 11.72 3.76
CA PRO A 97 -5.61 11.86 2.90
C PRO A 97 -5.30 12.79 1.72
N LEU A 98 -5.89 12.47 0.56
CA LEU A 98 -5.89 13.37 -0.60
C LEU A 98 -6.60 14.67 -0.23
N THR A 99 -6.01 15.78 -0.69
CA THR A 99 -6.61 17.11 -0.61
C THR A 99 -7.19 17.51 -1.95
N ALA A 100 -8.05 18.53 -1.98
CA ALA A 100 -8.58 19.08 -3.22
C ALA A 100 -7.48 19.53 -4.20
N HIS A 101 -6.32 19.96 -3.69
CA HIS A 101 -5.17 20.33 -4.50
C HIS A 101 -4.55 19.10 -5.21
N ASP A 102 -4.49 17.95 -4.54
CA ASP A 102 -3.94 16.73 -5.14
C ASP A 102 -4.84 16.19 -6.25
N LEU A 103 -6.15 16.21 -6.03
CA LEU A 103 -7.15 15.81 -7.02
C LEU A 103 -7.06 16.69 -8.27
N SER A 104 -6.96 18.01 -8.08
CA SER A 104 -6.82 18.97 -9.18
C SER A 104 -5.52 18.76 -9.97
N ALA A 105 -4.43 18.38 -9.29
CA ALA A 105 -3.15 18.10 -9.94
C ALA A 105 -3.18 16.80 -10.75
N GLN A 106 -3.91 15.78 -10.31
CA GLN A 106 -4.12 14.54 -11.07
C GLN A 106 -4.97 14.76 -12.32
N GLU A 107 -6.04 15.56 -12.22
CA GLU A 107 -6.84 15.97 -13.37
C GLU A 107 -6.01 16.76 -14.39
N ALA A 108 -5.19 17.70 -13.92
CA ALA A 108 -4.29 18.48 -14.77
C ALA A 108 -3.19 17.62 -15.45
N ALA A 109 -2.81 16.52 -14.82
CA ALA A 109 -1.86 15.54 -15.37
C ALA A 109 -2.50 14.57 -16.39
N GLY A 110 -3.83 14.63 -16.58
CA GLY A 110 -4.55 13.79 -17.54
C GLY A 110 -4.66 12.32 -17.12
N VAL A 111 -4.54 12.01 -15.82
CA VAL A 111 -4.76 10.65 -15.31
C VAL A 111 -6.27 10.41 -15.19
N PRO A 112 -6.85 9.44 -15.92
CA PRO A 112 -8.29 9.21 -15.89
C PRO A 112 -8.74 8.69 -14.51
N TYR A 113 -9.92 9.12 -14.09
CA TYR A 113 -10.64 8.52 -12.96
C TYR A 113 -10.84 7.03 -13.24
N ALA A 114 -10.35 6.17 -12.34
CA ALA A 114 -10.68 4.74 -12.30
C ALA A 114 -12.03 4.53 -11.62
#